data_AF-A0AAW5RYN4-F1
#
_entry.id   AF-A0AAW5RYN4-F1
#
_cell.length_a   1.000
_cell.length_b   1.000
_cell.length_c   1.000
_cell.angle_alpha   90.00
_cell.angle_beta   90.00
_cell.angle_gamma   90.00
#
_symmetry.space_group_name_H-M   'P 1'
#
loop_
_entity.id
_entity.type
_entity.pdbx_description
1 polymer ?
#
loop_
_entity_poly.entity_id
_entity_poly.type
_entity_poly.pdbx_seq_one_letter_code
_entity_poly.pdbx_strand_id
1 'polypeptide(L)'
;MRDETLLRTGEAARRLGVSRQHIVDLCNQGQLPCVMVGTHRRIPERAVTNKLTATTQGASRHNGAQLSMWLHAALIPRLLQDPDVVIGKARANLAQGRASGAIDIHSAPYAREWEAILDAGVGRIIAVLLDPSDHATTLRSCTPFAGVLPQDEVRAIKKAWREERKRAA
;
A
#
# COMPACT_ATOMS: atom_id res chain seq x y z
N MET A 1 33.80 17.28 5.10
CA MET A 1 32.45 17.68 4.64
C MET A 1 32.37 17.31 3.17
N ARG A 2 31.41 16.47 2.76
CA ARG A 2 31.23 16.19 1.32
C ARG A 2 30.59 17.43 0.70
N ASP A 3 31.19 17.98 -0.35
CA ASP A 3 30.58 19.02 -1.16
C ASP A 3 29.23 18.51 -1.66
N GLU A 4 28.19 19.30 -1.43
CA GLU A 4 26.85 18.95 -1.86
C GLU A 4 26.68 19.29 -3.35
N THR A 5 26.54 18.26 -4.20
CA THR A 5 26.29 18.45 -5.63
C THR A 5 24.97 19.17 -5.86
N LEU A 6 25.04 20.31 -6.56
CA LEU A 6 23.91 21.15 -6.91
C LEU A 6 23.51 21.00 -8.37
N LEU A 7 22.32 20.46 -8.62
CA LEU A 7 21.78 20.22 -9.96
C LEU A 7 21.01 21.42 -10.50
N ARG A 8 21.06 21.63 -11.82
CA ARG A 8 20.17 22.56 -12.52
C ARG A 8 18.74 21.99 -12.54
N THR A 9 17.73 22.86 -12.63
CA THR A 9 16.32 22.43 -12.73
C THR A 9 16.07 21.44 -13.88
N GLY A 10 16.75 21.59 -15.01
CA GLY A 10 16.65 20.66 -16.15
C GLY A 10 17.27 19.28 -15.88
N GLU A 11 18.34 19.21 -15.09
CA GLU A 11 18.97 17.94 -14.69
C GLU A 11 18.12 17.22 -13.65
N ALA A 12 17.60 17.95 -12.66
CA ALA A 12 16.64 17.42 -11.68
C ALA A 12 15.37 16.90 -12.37
N ALA A 13 14.83 17.64 -13.33
CA ALA A 13 13.67 17.26 -14.14
C ALA A 13 13.89 15.93 -14.87
N ARG A 14 15.03 15.81 -15.56
CA ARG A 14 15.39 14.58 -16.30
C ARG A 14 15.53 13.38 -15.38
N ARG A 15 16.14 13.55 -14.20
CA ARG A 15 16.31 12.46 -13.22
C ARG A 15 15.00 12.02 -12.57
N LEU A 16 14.06 12.94 -12.36
CA LEU A 16 12.73 12.62 -11.83
C LEU A 16 11.72 12.22 -12.90
N GLY A 17 12.07 12.31 -14.19
CA GLY A 17 11.17 12.00 -15.30
C GLY A 17 9.99 12.99 -15.44
N VAL A 18 10.17 14.24 -15.02
CA VAL A 18 9.12 15.27 -14.98
C VAL A 18 9.52 16.49 -15.80
N SER A 19 8.58 17.40 -16.04
CA SER A 19 8.86 18.66 -16.73
C SER A 19 9.69 19.61 -15.84
N ARG A 20 10.43 20.52 -16.48
CA ARG A 20 11.16 21.58 -15.75
C ARG A 20 10.21 22.47 -14.94
N GLN A 21 9.02 22.77 -15.47
CA GLN A 21 8.02 23.57 -14.77
C GLN A 21 7.55 22.87 -13.50
N HIS A 22 7.35 21.56 -13.54
CA HIS A 22 6.98 20.79 -12.35
C HIS A 22 8.05 20.87 -11.24
N ILE A 23 9.34 20.83 -11.58
CA ILE A 23 10.42 21.07 -10.60
C ILE A 23 10.31 22.46 -9.97
N VAL A 24 9.99 23.49 -10.77
CA VAL A 24 9.80 24.85 -10.27
C VAL A 24 8.63 24.91 -9.30
N ASP A 25 7.51 24.29 -9.63
CA ASP A 25 6.31 24.27 -8.79
C ASP A 25 6.58 23.55 -7.47
N LEU A 26 7.27 22.40 -7.51
CA LEU A 26 7.68 21.67 -6.30
C LEU A 26 8.59 22.51 -5.39
N CYS A 27 9.52 23.29 -5.96
CA CYS A 27 10.35 24.20 -5.18
C CYS A 27 9.52 25.32 -4.55
N ASN A 28 8.63 25.95 -5.33
CA ASN A 28 7.78 27.05 -4.84
C ASN A 28 6.82 26.59 -3.74
N GLN A 29 6.35 25.35 -3.80
CA GLN A 29 5.48 24.73 -2.80
C GLN A 29 6.26 24.18 -1.58
N GLY A 30 7.59 24.33 -1.53
CA GLY A 30 8.43 23.80 -0.45
C GLY A 30 8.55 22.28 -0.43
N GLN A 31 8.07 21.59 -1.47
CA GLN A 31 8.08 20.13 -1.59
C GLN A 31 9.38 19.56 -2.18
N LEU A 32 10.27 20.44 -2.62
CA LEU A 32 11.61 20.12 -3.07
C LEU A 32 12.57 21.25 -2.66
N PRO A 33 13.56 20.97 -1.78
CA PRO A 33 14.56 21.97 -1.41
C PRO A 33 15.30 22.52 -2.62
N CYS A 34 15.50 23.84 -2.67
CA CYS A 34 16.39 24.47 -3.64
C CYS A 34 17.09 25.69 -3.05
N VAL A 35 18.26 26.00 -3.57
CA VAL A 35 19.01 27.22 -3.27
C VAL A 35 19.07 28.11 -4.49
N MET A 36 19.11 29.42 -4.28
CA MET A 36 19.26 30.39 -5.36
C MET A 36 20.73 30.71 -5.57
N VAL A 37 21.20 30.59 -6.82
CA VAL A 37 22.53 31.03 -7.25
C VAL A 37 22.32 32.08 -8.35
N GLY A 38 22.41 33.35 -7.96
CA GLY A 38 21.92 34.47 -8.77
C GLY A 38 20.42 34.34 -9.02
N THR A 39 20.01 34.38 -10.28
CA THR A 39 18.61 34.19 -10.71
C THR A 39 18.23 32.73 -10.92
N HIS A 40 19.15 31.78 -10.74
CA HIS A 40 18.92 30.38 -11.05
C HIS A 40 18.73 29.50 -9.80
N ARG A 41 17.66 28.69 -9.80
CA ARG A 41 17.49 27.62 -8.80
C ARG A 41 18.55 26.51 -8.99
N ARG A 42 19.03 25.99 -7.89
CA ARG A 42 19.91 24.83 -7.78
C ARG A 42 19.31 23.84 -6.79
N ILE A 43 19.18 22.59 -7.21
CA ILE A 43 18.54 21.55 -6.41
C ILE A 43 19.63 20.63 -5.87
N PRO A 44 19.74 20.46 -4.55
CA PRO A 44 20.47 19.35 -3.94
C PRO A 44 20.27 18.01 -4.63
N GLU A 45 21.35 17.37 -5.08
CA GLU A 45 21.28 16.02 -5.65
C GLU A 45 20.63 15.03 -4.66
N ARG A 46 20.96 15.14 -3.36
CA ARG A 46 20.31 14.35 -2.30
C ARG A 46 18.79 14.53 -2.26
N ALA A 47 18.28 15.73 -2.51
CA ALA A 47 16.85 15.99 -2.48
C ALA A 47 16.13 15.34 -3.67
N VAL A 48 16.77 15.39 -4.86
CA VAL A 48 16.28 14.69 -6.05
C VAL A 48 16.24 13.19 -5.81
N THR A 49 17.32 12.61 -5.28
CA THR A 49 17.39 11.19 -4.96
C THR A 49 16.31 10.79 -3.95
N ASN A 50 16.18 11.52 -2.84
CA ASN A 50 15.16 11.24 -1.82
C ASN A 50 13.74 11.32 -2.39
N LYS A 51 13.44 12.31 -3.24
CA LYS A 51 12.14 12.44 -3.89
C LYS A 51 11.87 11.28 -4.83
N LEU A 52 12.87 10.86 -5.62
CA LEU A 52 12.75 9.69 -6.49
C LEU A 52 12.46 8.42 -5.66
N THR A 53 13.22 8.20 -4.59
CA THR A 53 13.01 7.05 -3.70
C THR A 53 11.62 7.08 -3.07
N ALA A 54 11.16 8.25 -2.60
CA ALA A 54 9.83 8.42 -2.01
C ALA A 54 8.71 8.15 -3.05
N THR A 55 8.85 8.62 -4.28
CA THR A 55 7.90 8.36 -5.37
C THR A 55 7.84 6.86 -5.69
N THR A 56 8.99 6.19 -5.82
CA THR A 56 9.03 4.74 -6.08
C THR A 56 8.44 3.93 -4.93
N GLN A 57 8.74 4.31 -3.67
CA GLN A 57 8.14 3.67 -2.50
C GLN A 57 6.63 3.90 -2.42
N GLY A 58 6.16 5.11 -2.72
CA GLY A 58 4.74 5.45 -2.78
C GLY A 58 4.01 4.62 -3.84
N ALA A 59 4.58 4.51 -5.04
CA ALA A 59 4.06 3.63 -6.09
C ALA A 59 4.05 2.17 -5.65
N SER A 60 5.13 1.67 -5.03
CA SER A 60 5.20 0.29 -4.52
C SER A 60 4.13 0.00 -3.47
N ARG A 61 3.93 0.91 -2.51
CA ARG A 61 2.88 0.82 -1.48
C ARG A 61 1.49 0.83 -2.09
N HIS A 62 1.23 1.75 -3.01
CA HIS A 62 -0.04 1.83 -3.72
C HIS A 62 -0.34 0.54 -4.49
N ASN A 63 0.66 0.02 -5.21
CA ASN A 63 0.56 -1.26 -5.90
C ASN A 63 0.30 -2.42 -4.93
N GLY A 64 0.98 -2.45 -3.78
CA GLY A 64 0.76 -3.44 -2.74
C GLY A 64 -0.67 -3.39 -2.18
N ALA A 65 -1.21 -2.19 -1.96
CA ALA A 65 -2.58 -1.98 -1.51
C ALA A 65 -3.61 -2.47 -2.54
N GLN A 66 -3.39 -2.20 -3.83
CA GLN A 66 -4.25 -2.68 -4.91
C GLN A 66 -4.21 -4.21 -5.05
N LEU A 67 -3.03 -4.83 -4.99
CA LEU A 67 -2.92 -6.29 -5.02
C LEU A 67 -3.60 -6.92 -3.81
N SER A 68 -3.42 -6.33 -2.63
CA SER A 68 -4.11 -6.74 -1.40
C SER A 68 -5.63 -6.68 -1.61
N MET A 69 -6.15 -5.60 -2.18
CA MET A 69 -7.57 -5.48 -2.53
C MET A 69 -8.06 -6.61 -3.43
N TRP A 70 -7.34 -6.94 -4.50
CA TRP A 70 -7.71 -8.03 -5.42
C TRP A 70 -7.79 -9.39 -4.73
N LEU A 71 -6.84 -9.68 -3.84
CA LEU A 71 -6.85 -10.93 -3.06
C LEU A 71 -8.05 -10.99 -2.11
N HIS A 72 -8.39 -9.87 -1.48
CA HIS A 72 -9.50 -9.81 -0.54
C HIS A 72 -10.86 -9.81 -1.26
N ALA A 73 -10.99 -9.17 -2.42
CA ALA A 73 -12.18 -9.22 -3.25
C ALA A 73 -12.48 -10.66 -3.72
N ALA A 74 -11.44 -11.48 -3.96
CA ALA A 74 -11.61 -12.89 -4.33
C ALA A 74 -12.18 -13.77 -3.20
N LEU A 75 -12.22 -13.29 -1.95
CA LEU A 75 -12.89 -13.99 -0.85
C LEU A 75 -14.42 -13.90 -0.95
N ILE A 76 -14.95 -12.85 -1.60
CA ILE A 76 -16.37 -12.51 -1.57
C ILE A 76 -17.27 -13.65 -2.07
N PRO A 77 -16.98 -14.34 -3.19
CA PRO A 77 -17.83 -15.45 -3.64
C PRO A 77 -17.97 -16.57 -2.59
N ARG A 78 -16.86 -16.93 -1.93
CA ARG A 78 -16.88 -17.95 -0.86
C ARG A 78 -17.62 -17.47 0.36
N LEU A 79 -17.42 -16.21 0.75
CA LEU A 79 -18.09 -15.60 1.89
C LEU A 79 -19.61 -15.52 1.68
N LEU A 80 -20.08 -15.29 0.44
CA LEU A 80 -21.50 -15.29 0.11
C LEU A 80 -22.10 -16.70 0.03
N GLN A 81 -21.31 -17.68 -0.41
CA GLN A 81 -21.77 -19.07 -0.54
C GLN A 81 -21.85 -19.79 0.80
N ASP A 82 -20.83 -19.64 1.64
CA ASP A 82 -20.73 -20.31 2.95
C ASP A 82 -20.09 -19.37 3.97
N PRO A 83 -20.87 -18.43 4.53
CA PRO A 83 -20.36 -17.43 5.46
C PRO A 83 -19.83 -18.05 6.74
N ASP A 84 -20.47 -19.12 7.24
CA ASP A 84 -20.12 -19.75 8.52
C ASP A 84 -18.74 -20.42 8.44
N VAL A 85 -18.43 -21.10 7.34
CA VAL A 85 -17.11 -21.70 7.13
C VAL A 85 -16.02 -20.63 7.06
N VAL A 86 -16.24 -19.55 6.29
CA VAL A 86 -15.24 -18.49 6.12
C VAL A 86 -15.02 -17.70 7.42
N ILE A 87 -16.11 -17.32 8.10
CA ILE A 87 -16.05 -16.59 9.37
C ILE A 87 -15.46 -17.49 10.47
N GLY A 88 -15.85 -18.77 10.52
CA GLY A 88 -15.30 -19.75 11.45
C GLY A 88 -13.79 -19.89 11.30
N LYS A 89 -13.29 -19.99 10.06
CA LYS A 89 -11.85 -20.03 9.78
C LYS A 89 -11.15 -18.75 10.22
N ALA A 90 -11.74 -17.58 9.97
CA ALA A 90 -11.19 -16.30 10.39
C ALA A 90 -11.08 -16.19 11.92
N ARG A 91 -12.12 -16.60 12.65
CA ARG A 91 -12.11 -16.63 14.13
C ARG A 91 -11.06 -17.60 14.67
N ALA A 92 -10.94 -18.78 14.07
CA ALA A 92 -9.92 -19.76 14.45
C ALA A 92 -8.50 -19.19 14.25
N ASN A 93 -8.26 -18.48 13.15
CA ASN A 93 -6.97 -17.83 12.89
C ASN A 93 -6.66 -16.73 13.91
N LEU A 94 -7.66 -15.92 14.30
CA LEU A 94 -7.49 -14.90 15.36
C LEU A 94 -7.16 -15.56 16.72
N ALA A 95 -7.89 -16.61 17.09
CA ALA A 95 -7.65 -17.35 18.33
C ALA A 95 -6.25 -17.98 18.34
N GLN A 96 -5.86 -18.66 17.25
CA GLN A 96 -4.54 -19.25 17.10
C GLN A 96 -3.44 -18.18 17.15
N GLY A 97 -3.62 -17.06 16.46
CA GLY A 97 -2.65 -15.97 16.42
C GLY A 97 -2.37 -15.37 17.81
N ARG A 98 -3.40 -15.29 18.67
CA ARG A 98 -3.20 -14.90 20.07
C ARG A 98 -2.46 -15.97 20.86
N ALA A 99 -2.88 -17.23 20.74
CA ALA A 99 -2.27 -18.33 21.49
C ALA A 99 -0.78 -18.52 21.14
N SER A 100 -0.39 -18.29 19.88
CA SER A 100 1.00 -18.40 19.43
C SER A 100 1.84 -17.14 19.66
N GLY A 101 1.24 -16.03 20.09
CA GLY A 101 1.91 -14.73 20.21
C GLY A 101 2.19 -14.03 18.86
N ALA A 102 1.66 -14.55 17.75
CA ALA A 102 1.74 -13.88 16.44
C ALA A 102 0.94 -12.56 16.41
N ILE A 103 -0.11 -12.47 17.22
CA ILE A 103 -0.80 -11.22 17.53
C ILE A 103 -0.18 -10.63 18.79
N ASP A 104 0.70 -9.66 18.58
CA ASP A 104 1.41 -8.90 19.60
C ASP A 104 0.63 -7.67 20.07
N ILE A 105 1.26 -6.85 20.93
CA ILE A 105 0.64 -5.61 21.45
C ILE A 105 0.28 -4.60 20.36
N HIS A 106 1.03 -4.58 19.25
CA HIS A 106 0.82 -3.65 18.15
C HIS A 106 -0.31 -4.08 17.21
N SER A 107 -0.50 -5.39 17.05
CA SER A 107 -1.55 -5.97 16.20
C SER A 107 -2.85 -6.28 16.96
N ALA A 108 -2.82 -6.34 18.30
CA ALA A 108 -3.98 -6.56 19.14
C ALA A 108 -5.17 -5.60 18.89
N PRO A 109 -4.98 -4.28 18.64
CA PRO A 109 -6.08 -3.39 18.30
C PRO A 109 -6.79 -3.79 17.01
N TYR A 110 -6.04 -4.15 15.95
CA TYR A 110 -6.61 -4.57 14.68
C TYR A 110 -7.29 -5.95 14.78
N ALA A 111 -6.77 -6.85 15.61
CA ALA A 111 -7.42 -8.12 15.89
C ALA A 111 -8.80 -7.93 16.53
N ARG A 112 -8.93 -7.03 17.52
CA ARG A 112 -10.21 -6.67 18.13
C ARG A 112 -11.17 -6.02 17.14
N GLU A 113 -10.65 -5.15 16.28
CA GLU A 113 -11.45 -4.51 15.24
C GLU A 113 -11.98 -5.55 14.23
N TRP A 114 -11.16 -6.51 13.83
CA TRP A 114 -11.61 -7.62 13.00
C TRP A 114 -12.71 -8.45 13.66
N GLU A 115 -12.65 -8.72 14.97
CA GLU A 115 -13.74 -9.41 15.67
C GLU A 115 -15.05 -8.64 15.60
N ALA A 116 -15.01 -7.32 15.88
CA ALA A 116 -16.19 -6.48 15.76
C ALA A 116 -16.75 -6.45 14.33
N ILE A 117 -15.88 -6.45 13.31
CA ILE A 117 -16.28 -6.54 11.90
C ILE A 117 -16.93 -7.90 11.59
N LEU A 118 -16.39 -9.00 12.11
CA LEU A 118 -16.96 -10.34 11.94
C LEU A 118 -18.33 -10.48 12.65
N ASP A 119 -18.48 -9.88 13.83
CA ASP A 119 -19.73 -9.87 14.60
C ASP A 119 -20.82 -9.03 13.94
N ALA A 120 -20.44 -7.97 13.20
CA ALA A 120 -21.35 -7.14 12.43
C ALA A 120 -21.87 -7.80 11.13
N GLY A 121 -21.35 -8.98 10.77
CA GLY A 121 -21.87 -9.82 9.69
C GLY A 121 -21.27 -9.55 8.30
N VAL A 122 -21.70 -10.38 7.33
CA VAL A 122 -21.13 -10.48 5.97
C VAL A 122 -21.05 -9.13 5.24
N GLY A 123 -22.10 -8.31 5.31
CA GLY A 123 -22.11 -7.00 4.66
C GLY A 123 -21.00 -6.08 5.15
N ARG A 124 -20.73 -6.07 6.46
CA ARG A 124 -19.66 -5.25 7.04
C ARG A 124 -18.28 -5.79 6.67
N ILE A 125 -18.11 -7.11 6.62
CA ILE A 125 -16.88 -7.75 6.16
C ILE A 125 -16.58 -7.31 4.72
N ILE A 126 -17.53 -7.46 3.80
CA ILE A 126 -17.36 -7.08 2.38
C ILE A 126 -17.00 -5.60 2.25
N ALA A 127 -17.68 -4.73 2.99
CA ALA A 127 -17.40 -3.29 2.97
C ALA A 127 -15.93 -2.99 3.34
N VAL A 128 -15.40 -3.64 4.38
CA VAL A 128 -13.99 -3.45 4.80
C VAL A 128 -13.02 -4.08 3.80
N LEU A 129 -13.33 -5.27 3.27
CA LEU A 129 -12.48 -5.94 2.27
C LEU A 129 -12.27 -5.06 1.03
N LEU A 130 -13.28 -4.28 0.65
CA LEU A 130 -13.27 -3.41 -0.53
C LEU A 130 -12.92 -1.94 -0.27
N ASP A 131 -12.75 -1.52 0.98
CA ASP A 131 -12.52 -0.11 1.32
C ASP A 131 -11.09 0.34 0.92
N PRO A 132 -10.92 1.34 0.04
CA PRO A 132 -9.61 1.80 -0.42
C PRO A 132 -8.87 2.67 0.61
N SER A 133 -9.44 2.94 1.78
CA SER A 133 -8.81 3.75 2.82
C SER A 133 -7.48 3.17 3.33
N ASP A 134 -6.62 4.04 3.85
CA ASP A 134 -5.36 3.64 4.48
C ASP A 134 -5.60 2.74 5.70
N HIS A 135 -6.68 3.00 6.44
CA HIS A 135 -7.09 2.19 7.59
C HIS A 135 -7.49 0.77 7.16
N ALA A 136 -8.35 0.64 6.15
CA ALA A 136 -8.72 -0.67 5.61
C ALA A 136 -7.54 -1.40 4.96
N THR A 137 -6.60 -0.68 4.36
CA THR A 137 -5.34 -1.24 3.86
C THR A 137 -4.51 -1.85 5.01
N THR A 138 -4.45 -1.15 6.15
CA THR A 138 -3.80 -1.67 7.36
C THR A 138 -4.54 -2.90 7.91
N LEU A 139 -5.87 -2.87 7.98
CA LEU A 139 -6.68 -4.02 8.39
C LEU A 139 -6.45 -5.24 7.49
N ARG A 140 -6.45 -5.06 6.16
CA ARG A 140 -6.13 -6.13 5.19
C ARG A 140 -4.73 -6.70 5.37
N SER A 141 -3.76 -5.90 5.86
CA SER A 141 -2.40 -6.40 6.14
C SER A 141 -2.36 -7.34 7.34
N CYS A 142 -3.29 -7.19 8.28
CA CYS A 142 -3.47 -8.03 9.47
C CYS A 142 -4.73 -8.90 9.36
N THR A 143 -5.09 -9.31 8.14
CA THR A 143 -6.33 -10.02 7.84
C THR A 143 -6.39 -11.41 8.51
N PRO A 144 -7.54 -11.80 9.09
CA PRO A 144 -7.73 -13.14 9.63
C PRO A 144 -8.10 -14.18 8.58
N PHE A 145 -8.26 -13.82 7.30
CA PHE A 145 -8.72 -14.72 6.24
C PHE A 145 -7.60 -15.58 5.61
N ALA A 146 -6.44 -15.68 6.25
CA ALA A 146 -5.33 -16.51 5.78
C ALA A 146 -5.77 -17.98 5.64
N GLY A 147 -5.49 -18.57 4.47
CA GLY A 147 -5.82 -19.95 4.16
C GLY A 147 -7.28 -20.21 3.76
N VAL A 148 -8.13 -19.18 3.63
CA VAL A 148 -9.46 -19.32 3.03
C VAL A 148 -9.36 -19.53 1.51
N LEU A 149 -8.44 -18.82 0.85
CA LEU A 149 -8.12 -19.08 -0.55
C LEU A 149 -7.05 -20.17 -0.68
N PRO A 150 -7.24 -21.14 -1.59
CA PRO A 150 -6.19 -22.05 -2.02
C PRO A 150 -4.96 -21.31 -2.57
N GLN A 151 -3.77 -21.89 -2.38
CA GLN A 151 -2.51 -21.24 -2.76
C GLN A 151 -2.33 -21.07 -4.28
N ASP A 152 -2.86 -22.00 -5.07
CA ASP A 152 -2.93 -21.93 -6.52
C ASP A 152 -3.81 -20.76 -6.99
N GLU A 153 -4.96 -20.54 -6.35
CA GLU A 153 -5.81 -19.37 -6.62
C GLU A 153 -5.12 -18.06 -6.27
N VAL A 154 -4.46 -17.98 -5.10
CA VAL A 154 -3.66 -16.80 -4.71
C VAL A 154 -2.57 -16.51 -5.76
N ARG A 155 -1.91 -17.55 -6.29
CA ARG A 155 -0.89 -17.40 -7.35
C ARG A 155 -1.53 -16.92 -8.65
N ALA A 156 -2.69 -17.46 -9.02
CA ALA A 156 -3.42 -17.06 -10.22
C ALA A 156 -3.85 -15.58 -10.16
N ILE A 157 -4.41 -15.14 -9.03
CA ILE A 157 -4.81 -13.74 -8.81
C ILE A 157 -3.59 -12.81 -8.89
N LYS A 158 -2.49 -13.15 -8.20
CA LYS A 158 -1.24 -12.38 -8.27
C LYS A 158 -0.69 -12.29 -9.71
N LYS A 159 -0.81 -13.37 -10.50
CA LYS A 159 -0.42 -13.37 -11.91
C LYS A 159 -1.32 -12.46 -12.73
N ALA A 160 -2.64 -12.61 -12.62
CA ALA A 160 -3.61 -11.80 -13.34
C ALA A 160 -3.43 -10.30 -13.07
N TRP A 161 -3.24 -9.91 -11.80
CA TRP A 161 -2.96 -8.52 -11.43
C TRP A 161 -1.68 -7.97 -12.05
N ARG A 162 -0.60 -8.77 -12.10
CA ARG A 162 0.65 -8.34 -12.76
C ARG A 162 0.45 -8.11 -14.26
N GLU A 163 -0.30 -8.97 -14.93
CA GLU A 163 -0.59 -8.82 -16.36
C GLU A 163 -1.53 -7.63 -16.62
N GLU A 164 -2.53 -7.40 -15.77
CA GLU A 164 -3.38 -6.21 -15.84
C GLU A 164 -2.56 -4.92 -15.74
N ARG A 165 -1.64 -4.86 -14.77
CA ARG A 165 -0.75 -3.72 -14.60
C ARG A 165 0.17 -3.46 -15.78
N LYS A 166 0.65 -4.51 -16.47
CA LYS A 166 1.45 -4.35 -17.68
C LYS A 166 0.62 -3.80 -18.84
N ARG A 167 -0.67 -4.14 -18.91
CA ARG A 167 -1.59 -3.61 -19.94
C ARG A 167 -1.95 -2.14 -19.70
N ALA A 168 -1.98 -1.70 -18.46
CA ALA A 168 -2.32 -0.33 -18.06
C ALA A 168 -1.13 0.64 -18.01
N ALA A 169 0.10 0.16 -18.27
CA ALA A 169 1.34 0.95 -18.27
C ALA A 169 1.81 1.22 -19.70
#